data_AF-A0A543FHD6-F1
#
_entry.id   AF-A0A543FHD6-F1
#
_cell.length_a   1.000
_cell.length_b   1.000
_cell.length_c   1.000
_cell.angle_alpha   90.00
_cell.angle_beta   90.00
_cell.angle_gamma   90.00
#
_symmetry.space_group_name_H-M   'P 1'
#
loop_
_entity.id
_entity.type
_entity.pdbx_description
1 polymer ?
#
loop_
_entity_poly.entity_id
_entity_poly.type
_entity_poly.pdbx_seq_one_letter_code
_entity_poly.pdbx_strand_id
1 'polypeptide(L)'
;MVPRRSYDHFCAVSRALDVVGDRWSLLVVRELSSGPRRYSDLFADLPGISTDVLAARLKDLERDGILTRRRVGPRAATAVYELTETGHGLRPVLDALSAWGAPLLGERGATDAVRAHWFALPLGRAVAELIAEGVVTVHIGETTFHYVVTGAGISHHDGPAEAPDLELHLDLAAATEVVMGTRALAAPVNS
;
A
#
# COMPACT_ATOMS: atom_id res chain seq x y z
N MET A 1 -8.98 17.40 -23.64
CA MET A 1 -8.23 17.09 -22.41
C MET A 1 -8.43 18.27 -21.48
N VAL A 2 -9.16 18.10 -20.37
CA VAL A 2 -9.36 19.19 -19.41
C VAL A 2 -8.01 19.44 -18.72
N PRO A 3 -7.50 20.69 -18.67
CA PRO A 3 -6.26 21.00 -17.97
C PRO A 3 -6.35 20.52 -16.52
N ARG A 4 -5.28 19.89 -16.00
CA ARG A 4 -5.21 19.60 -14.55
C ARG A 4 -5.36 20.92 -13.81
N ARG A 5 -6.09 20.90 -12.70
CA ARG A 5 -6.05 22.02 -11.75
C ARG A 5 -4.62 22.03 -11.19
N SER A 6 -3.85 23.04 -11.55
CA SER A 6 -2.63 23.37 -10.83
C SER A 6 -2.97 24.41 -9.78
N TYR A 7 -2.30 24.34 -8.64
CA TYR A 7 -2.38 25.42 -7.65
C TYR A 7 -1.56 26.66 -8.08
N ASP A 8 -0.76 26.60 -9.14
CA ASP A 8 0.10 27.69 -9.64
C ASP A 8 1.07 28.26 -8.58
N HIS A 9 1.40 27.46 -7.55
CA HIS A 9 2.35 27.83 -6.52
C HIS A 9 3.75 27.30 -6.85
N PHE A 10 4.77 28.12 -6.60
CA PHE A 10 6.17 27.68 -6.63
C PHE A 10 6.56 27.05 -5.28
N CYS A 11 5.98 25.88 -4.97
CA CYS A 11 6.27 25.13 -3.75
C CYS A 11 6.21 23.62 -4.03
N ALA A 12 7.17 22.87 -3.46
CA ALA A 12 7.27 21.42 -3.65
C ALA A 12 6.00 20.67 -3.24
N VAL A 13 5.34 21.08 -2.15
CA VAL A 13 4.09 20.46 -1.68
C VAL A 13 2.97 20.64 -2.70
N SER A 14 2.79 21.85 -3.22
CA SER A 14 1.78 22.12 -4.24
C SER A 14 2.03 21.31 -5.51
N ARG A 15 3.29 21.18 -5.95
CA ARG A 15 3.65 20.36 -7.10
C ARG A 15 3.39 18.87 -6.88
N ALA A 16 3.61 18.37 -5.66
CA ALA A 16 3.22 17.01 -5.30
C ALA A 16 1.69 16.84 -5.33
N LEU A 17 0.93 17.80 -4.77
CA LEU A 17 -0.53 17.76 -4.76
C LEU A 17 -1.14 17.89 -6.17
N ASP A 18 -0.46 18.57 -7.10
CA ASP A 18 -0.86 18.57 -8.51
C ASP A 18 -0.86 17.14 -9.07
N VAL A 19 0.03 16.24 -8.61
CA VAL A 19 0.17 14.85 -9.08
C VAL A 19 -0.69 13.86 -8.27
N VAL A 20 -0.63 13.93 -6.93
CA VAL A 20 -1.24 12.92 -6.03
C VAL A 20 -2.32 13.46 -5.09
N GLY A 21 -2.67 14.75 -5.19
CA GLY A 21 -3.59 15.41 -4.26
C GLY A 21 -5.07 15.08 -4.45
N ASP A 22 -5.44 14.32 -5.48
CA ASP A 22 -6.80 13.81 -5.60
C ASP A 22 -7.05 12.61 -4.66
N ARG A 23 -8.32 12.41 -4.31
CA ARG A 23 -8.76 11.40 -3.34
C ARG A 23 -8.28 9.98 -3.61
N TRP A 24 -8.09 9.58 -4.87
CA TRP A 24 -7.85 8.19 -5.25
C TRP A 24 -6.40 7.89 -5.62
N SER A 25 -5.60 8.89 -5.98
CA SER A 25 -4.22 8.66 -6.44
C SER A 25 -3.37 7.89 -5.44
N LEU A 26 -3.29 8.33 -4.18
CA LEU A 26 -2.50 7.62 -3.17
C LEU A 26 -3.11 6.27 -2.77
N LEU A 27 -4.42 6.08 -2.93
CA LEU A 27 -5.04 4.76 -2.72
C LEU A 27 -4.68 3.78 -3.84
N VAL A 28 -4.59 4.24 -5.08
CA VAL A 28 -4.06 3.44 -6.19
C VAL A 28 -2.60 3.07 -5.95
N VAL A 29 -1.78 4.03 -5.51
CA VAL A 29 -0.36 3.77 -5.18
C VAL A 29 -0.25 2.78 -4.01
N ARG A 30 -1.11 2.87 -2.99
CA ARG A 30 -1.19 1.88 -1.89
C ARG A 30 -1.41 0.48 -2.44
N GLU A 31 -2.41 0.27 -3.29
CA GLU A 31 -2.69 -1.07 -3.84
C GLU A 31 -1.56 -1.61 -4.73
N LEU A 32 -0.83 -0.73 -5.42
CA LEU A 32 0.32 -1.13 -6.25
C LEU A 32 1.63 -1.27 -5.46
N SER A 33 1.64 -0.93 -4.17
CA SER A 33 2.87 -0.96 -3.36
C SER A 33 3.39 -2.38 -3.09
N SER A 34 2.52 -3.38 -3.13
CA SER A 34 2.90 -4.79 -2.96
C SER A 34 3.30 -5.48 -4.27
N GLY A 35 3.00 -4.86 -5.42
CA GLY A 35 3.38 -5.36 -6.74
C GLY A 35 2.38 -5.03 -7.84
N PRO A 36 2.60 -5.59 -9.05
CA PRO A 36 1.76 -5.33 -10.22
C PRO A 36 0.34 -5.89 -10.06
N ARG A 37 -0.69 -5.10 -10.39
CA ARG A 37 -2.10 -5.53 -10.30
C ARG A 37 -2.86 -5.34 -11.61
N ARG A 38 -3.87 -6.19 -11.86
CA ARG A 38 -4.79 -5.99 -12.98
C ARG A 38 -5.79 -4.89 -12.64
N TYR A 39 -6.44 -4.34 -13.67
CA TYR A 39 -7.54 -3.37 -13.47
C TYR A 39 -8.65 -3.94 -12.58
N SER A 40 -9.04 -5.21 -12.78
CA SER A 40 -10.09 -5.89 -12.01
C SER A 40 -9.75 -5.95 -10.53
N ASP A 41 -8.48 -6.21 -10.21
CA ASP A 41 -8.01 -6.40 -8.84
C ASP A 41 -8.01 -5.04 -8.12
N LEU A 42 -7.46 -4.01 -8.78
CA LEU A 42 -7.53 -2.63 -8.30
C LEU A 42 -8.96 -2.15 -8.07
N PHE A 43 -9.88 -2.48 -8.97
CA PHE A 43 -11.29 -2.10 -8.82
C PHE A 43 -11.96 -2.81 -7.63
N ALA A 44 -11.65 -4.09 -7.41
CA ALA A 44 -12.17 -4.86 -6.29
C ALA A 44 -11.62 -4.41 -4.91
N ASP A 45 -10.39 -3.89 -4.90
CA ASP A 45 -9.69 -3.43 -3.70
C ASP A 45 -9.81 -1.92 -3.43
N LEU A 46 -10.56 -1.20 -4.28
CA LEU A 46 -10.88 0.22 -4.09
C LEU A 46 -12.41 0.43 -4.02
N PRO A 47 -13.08 -0.10 -2.99
CA PRO A 47 -14.53 0.01 -2.85
C PRO A 47 -14.97 1.47 -2.84
N GLY A 48 -15.98 1.78 -3.66
CA GLY A 48 -16.53 3.13 -3.82
C GLY A 48 -15.93 3.93 -4.98
N ILE A 49 -14.89 3.45 -5.66
CA ILE A 49 -14.43 4.04 -6.92
C ILE A 49 -15.35 3.62 -8.07
N SER A 50 -15.63 4.53 -9.01
CA SER A 50 -16.29 4.15 -10.27
C SER A 50 -15.26 3.70 -11.30
N THR A 51 -15.69 2.94 -12.31
CA THR A 51 -14.83 2.47 -13.40
C THR A 51 -14.17 3.64 -14.14
N ASP A 52 -14.94 4.70 -14.40
CA ASP A 52 -14.48 5.89 -15.11
C ASP A 52 -13.45 6.67 -14.30
N VAL A 53 -13.66 6.79 -12.97
CA VAL A 53 -12.70 7.43 -12.08
C VAL A 53 -11.41 6.62 -12.00
N LEU A 54 -11.49 5.30 -11.83
CA LEU A 54 -10.29 4.45 -11.80
C LEU A 54 -9.51 4.55 -13.12
N ALA A 55 -10.20 4.46 -14.26
CA ALA A 55 -9.56 4.55 -15.58
C ALA A 55 -8.89 5.93 -15.79
N ALA A 56 -9.54 7.01 -15.40
CA ALA A 56 -8.97 8.35 -15.45
C ALA A 56 -7.73 8.47 -14.56
N ARG A 57 -7.77 7.93 -13.34
CA ARG A 57 -6.64 7.97 -12.40
C ARG A 57 -5.44 7.18 -12.87
N LEU A 58 -5.65 5.97 -13.37
CA LEU A 58 -4.56 5.16 -13.93
C LEU A 58 -3.89 5.88 -15.11
N LYS A 59 -4.67 6.50 -15.98
CA LYS A 59 -4.15 7.30 -17.10
C LYS A 59 -3.37 8.53 -16.63
N ASP A 60 -3.86 9.23 -15.62
CA ASP A 60 -3.21 10.41 -15.06
C ASP A 60 -1.88 10.06 -14.38
N LEU A 61 -1.86 9.00 -13.57
CA LEU A 61 -0.66 8.50 -12.89
C LEU A 61 0.37 7.92 -13.87
N GLU A 62 -0.08 7.28 -14.96
CA GLU A 62 0.80 6.83 -16.05
C GLU A 62 1.44 8.01 -16.78
N ARG A 63 0.64 9.03 -17.13
CA ARG A 63 1.14 10.26 -17.76
C ARG A 63 2.19 10.96 -16.89
N ASP A 64 1.98 10.98 -15.58
CA ASP A 64 2.86 11.64 -14.63
C ASP A 64 4.06 10.77 -14.20
N GLY A 65 4.19 9.57 -14.79
CA GLY A 65 5.32 8.68 -14.57
C GLY A 65 5.34 8.02 -13.19
N ILE A 66 4.21 7.98 -12.48
CA ILE A 66 4.07 7.31 -11.17
C ILE A 66 3.88 5.80 -11.34
N LEU A 67 3.20 5.39 -12.41
CA LEU A 67 3.01 3.98 -12.74
C LEU A 67 3.23 3.75 -14.23
N THR A 68 3.35 2.48 -14.62
CA THR A 68 3.37 2.04 -16.01
C THR A 68 2.33 0.96 -16.24
N ARG A 69 1.80 0.89 -17.45
CA ARG A 69 0.95 -0.20 -17.90
C ARG A 69 1.75 -1.14 -18.80
N ARG A 70 1.88 -2.40 -18.39
CA ARG A 70 2.51 -3.45 -19.22
C ARG A 70 1.59 -4.63 -19.45
N ARG A 71 1.84 -5.38 -20.50
CA ARG A 71 1.11 -6.62 -20.79
C ARG A 71 1.93 -7.82 -20.35
N VAL A 72 1.25 -8.80 -19.73
CA VAL A 72 1.85 -10.01 -19.18
C VAL A 72 1.14 -11.26 -19.67
N GLY A 73 1.83 -12.39 -19.56
CA GLY A 73 1.34 -13.72 -19.93
C GLY A 73 1.51 -14.05 -21.41
N PRO A 74 1.09 -15.26 -21.83
CA PRO A 74 1.20 -15.72 -23.20
C PRO A 74 0.54 -14.73 -24.16
N ARG A 75 1.28 -14.30 -25.18
CA ARG A 75 0.83 -13.33 -26.19
C ARG A 75 0.33 -11.99 -25.62
N ALA A 76 0.82 -11.57 -24.45
CA ALA A 76 0.50 -10.28 -23.86
C ALA A 76 -1.02 -10.09 -23.59
N ALA A 77 -1.69 -11.17 -23.15
CA ALA A 77 -3.15 -11.22 -23.02
C ALA A 77 -3.73 -10.34 -21.91
N THR A 78 -2.96 -9.99 -20.88
CA THR A 78 -3.46 -9.27 -19.72
C THR A 78 -2.64 -8.02 -19.44
N ALA A 79 -3.31 -6.87 -19.28
CA ALA A 79 -2.67 -5.64 -18.83
C ALA A 79 -2.59 -5.60 -17.31
N VAL A 80 -1.42 -5.25 -16.79
CA VAL A 80 -1.16 -4.96 -15.37
C VAL A 80 -0.57 -3.56 -15.24
N TYR A 81 -0.82 -2.96 -14.09
CA TYR A 81 -0.28 -1.68 -13.67
C TYR A 81 0.78 -1.93 -12.60
N GLU A 82 1.87 -1.19 -12.64
CA GLU A 82 3.01 -1.35 -11.73
C GLU A 82 3.61 0.02 -11.44
N LEU A 83 4.06 0.25 -10.21
CA LEU A 83 4.74 1.49 -9.86
C LEU A 83 6.06 1.61 -10.63
N THR A 84 6.39 2.83 -11.04
CA THR A 84 7.75 3.16 -11.48
C THR A 84 8.65 3.37 -10.26
N GLU A 85 9.94 3.60 -10.48
CA GLU A 85 10.85 4.06 -9.44
C GLU A 85 10.32 5.33 -8.73
N THR A 86 9.84 6.31 -9.51
CA THR A 86 9.20 7.52 -8.97
C THR A 86 7.97 7.19 -8.12
N GLY A 87 7.16 6.22 -8.56
CA GLY A 87 6.00 5.76 -7.79
C GLY A 87 6.37 5.07 -6.48
N HIS A 88 7.41 4.24 -6.47
CA HIS A 88 7.95 3.65 -5.24
C HIS A 88 8.48 4.71 -4.27
N GLY A 89 8.98 5.84 -4.78
CA GLY A 89 9.38 7.00 -3.99
C GLY A 89 8.24 7.63 -3.15
N LEU A 90 6.97 7.30 -3.40
CA LEU A 90 5.83 7.74 -2.59
C LEU A 90 5.62 6.90 -1.32
N ARG A 91 6.37 5.81 -1.13
CA ARG A 91 6.24 4.94 0.05
C ARG A 91 6.35 5.71 1.38
N PRO A 92 7.36 6.58 1.61
CA PRO A 92 7.44 7.34 2.86
C PRO A 92 6.24 8.28 3.09
N VAL A 93 5.60 8.77 2.00
CA VAL A 93 4.38 9.59 2.09
C VAL A 93 3.20 8.75 2.56
N LEU A 94 3.06 7.54 2.03
CA LEU A 94 2.05 6.58 2.47
C LEU A 94 2.24 6.18 3.94
N ASP A 95 3.49 5.91 4.35
CA ASP A 95 3.80 5.57 5.75
C ASP A 95 3.45 6.74 6.69
N ALA A 96 3.83 7.97 6.33
CA ALA A 96 3.50 9.16 7.11
C ALA A 96 1.99 9.43 7.20
N LEU A 97 1.27 9.28 6.08
CA LEU A 97 -0.20 9.39 6.05
C LEU A 97 -0.86 8.29 6.89
N SER A 98 -0.34 7.06 6.83
CA SER A 98 -0.84 5.94 7.61
C SER A 98 -0.67 6.18 9.10
N ALA A 99 0.51 6.67 9.53
CA ALA A 99 0.77 7.00 10.93
C ALA A 99 -0.09 8.17 11.41
N TRP A 100 -0.27 9.22 10.58
CA TRP A 100 -1.13 10.35 10.90
C TRP A 100 -2.62 9.96 10.96
N GLY A 101 -3.04 9.05 10.09
CA GLY A 101 -4.43 8.59 9.98
C GLY A 101 -4.83 7.52 10.98
N ALA A 102 -3.88 6.77 11.57
CA ALA A 102 -4.19 5.69 12.51
C ALA A 102 -5.08 6.14 13.69
N PRO A 103 -4.82 7.27 14.37
CA PRO A 103 -5.70 7.76 15.44
C PRO A 103 -7.14 8.08 15.00
N LEU A 104 -7.38 8.23 13.69
CA LEU A 104 -8.70 8.56 13.13
C LEU A 104 -9.57 7.33 12.85
N LEU A 105 -9.04 6.11 12.96
CA LEU A 105 -9.78 4.88 12.63
C LEU A 105 -11.02 4.65 13.53
N GLY A 106 -11.00 5.15 14.77
CA GLY A 106 -12.14 5.09 15.68
C GLY A 106 -12.78 3.70 15.81
N GLU A 107 -14.09 3.66 16.04
CA GLU A 107 -14.86 2.42 15.92
C GLU A 107 -15.22 2.16 14.45
N ARG A 108 -15.06 0.92 14.00
CA ARG A 108 -15.42 0.51 12.64
C ARG A 108 -16.93 0.61 12.43
N GLY A 109 -17.35 1.34 11.41
CA GLY A 109 -18.72 1.41 10.95
C GLY A 109 -19.17 0.12 10.26
N ALA A 110 -20.49 -0.14 10.26
CA ALA A 110 -21.07 -1.34 9.64
C ALA A 110 -20.83 -1.42 8.12
N THR A 111 -20.58 -0.29 7.45
CA THR A 111 -20.33 -0.20 6.01
C THR A 111 -18.85 -0.10 5.66
N ASP A 112 -17.96 -0.08 6.65
CA ASP A 112 -16.53 0.07 6.39
C ASP A 112 -16.00 -1.20 5.74
N ALA A 113 -15.57 -1.06 4.49
CA ALA A 113 -14.84 -2.11 3.82
C ALA A 113 -13.54 -2.37 4.58
N VAL A 114 -13.21 -3.65 4.76
CA VAL A 114 -11.93 -4.07 5.30
C VAL A 114 -11.29 -5.09 4.40
N ARG A 115 -9.98 -4.91 4.21
CA ARG A 115 -9.08 -5.86 3.58
C ARG A 115 -7.88 -6.00 4.48
N ALA A 116 -7.52 -7.23 4.82
CA ALA A 116 -6.40 -7.48 5.73
C ALA A 116 -5.07 -6.99 5.14
N HIS A 117 -4.89 -7.01 3.82
CA HIS A 117 -3.67 -6.49 3.18
C HIS A 117 -3.52 -4.96 3.34
N TRP A 118 -4.59 -4.21 3.64
CA TRP A 118 -4.47 -2.78 3.95
C TRP A 118 -3.68 -2.51 5.24
N PHE A 119 -3.50 -3.53 6.09
CA PHE A 119 -2.68 -3.43 7.29
C PHE A 119 -1.18 -3.53 6.99
N ALA A 120 -0.78 -3.89 5.76
CA ALA A 120 0.64 -4.03 5.41
C ALA A 120 1.42 -2.71 5.57
N LEU A 121 0.86 -1.56 5.19
CA LEU A 121 1.51 -0.27 5.43
C LEU A 121 1.62 0.09 6.92
N PRO A 122 0.51 0.17 7.69
CA PRO A 122 0.59 0.60 9.08
C PRO A 122 1.35 -0.36 10.00
N LEU A 123 1.34 -1.67 9.72
CA LEU A 123 2.14 -2.64 10.47
C LEU A 123 3.65 -2.55 10.15
N GLY A 124 4.02 -1.96 9.02
CA GLY A 124 5.42 -1.87 8.58
C GLY A 124 6.32 -1.18 9.61
N ARG A 125 5.79 -0.18 10.34
CA ARG A 125 6.52 0.46 11.44
C ARG A 125 6.87 -0.53 12.55
N ALA A 126 5.88 -1.27 13.04
CA ALA A 126 6.09 -2.22 14.13
C ALA A 126 7.02 -3.37 13.70
N VAL A 127 6.98 -3.77 12.42
CA VAL A 127 7.91 -4.75 11.85
C VAL A 127 9.34 -4.21 11.79
N ALA A 128 9.53 -2.95 11.36
CA ALA A 128 10.84 -2.30 11.34
C ALA A 128 11.44 -2.08 12.74
N GLU A 129 10.61 -2.00 13.79
CA GLU A 129 11.04 -1.96 15.18
C GLU A 129 11.42 -3.35 15.73
N LEU A 130 10.90 -4.43 15.10
CA LEU A 130 11.10 -5.81 15.53
C LEU A 130 12.40 -6.43 15.00
N ILE A 131 12.79 -6.09 13.77
CA ILE A 131 13.99 -6.61 13.11
C ILE A 131 14.73 -5.50 12.35
N ALA A 132 16.05 -5.47 12.47
CA ALA A 132 16.87 -4.46 11.80
C ALA A 132 17.01 -4.71 10.29
N GLU A 133 17.24 -5.97 9.90
CA GLU A 133 17.31 -6.43 8.51
C GLU A 133 16.81 -7.88 8.44
N GLY A 134 16.10 -8.24 7.38
CA GLY A 134 15.57 -9.58 7.18
C GLY A 134 14.20 -9.61 6.51
N VAL A 135 13.62 -10.80 6.44
CA VAL A 135 12.33 -11.07 5.80
C VAL A 135 11.33 -11.55 6.84
N VAL A 136 10.19 -10.85 6.95
CA VAL A 136 9.14 -11.17 7.93
C VAL A 136 7.85 -11.49 7.19
N THR A 137 7.36 -12.72 7.31
CA THR A 137 6.02 -13.08 6.83
C THR A 137 4.98 -12.77 7.91
N VAL A 138 3.88 -12.13 7.52
CA VAL A 138 2.75 -11.82 8.40
C VAL A 138 1.48 -12.46 7.85
N HIS A 139 0.77 -13.17 8.72
CA HIS A 139 -0.53 -13.75 8.48
C HIS A 139 -1.59 -12.98 9.27
N ILE A 140 -2.63 -12.53 8.58
CA ILE A 140 -3.83 -11.93 9.19
C ILE A 140 -5.05 -12.74 8.72
N GLY A 141 -5.47 -13.70 9.54
CA GLY A 141 -6.39 -14.75 9.10
C GLY A 141 -5.84 -15.47 7.86
N GLU A 142 -6.62 -15.52 6.78
CA GLU A 142 -6.20 -16.15 5.51
C GLU A 142 -5.29 -15.27 4.64
N THR A 143 -5.17 -13.97 4.96
CA THR A 143 -4.34 -13.07 4.16
C THR A 143 -2.90 -13.16 4.62
N THR A 144 -1.99 -13.33 3.67
CA THR A 144 -0.55 -13.40 3.92
C THR A 144 0.17 -12.38 3.05
N PHE A 145 1.12 -11.67 3.65
CA PHE A 145 2.07 -10.81 2.98
C PHE A 145 3.41 -10.87 3.72
N HIS A 146 4.48 -10.42 3.10
CA HIS A 146 5.78 -10.36 3.75
C HIS A 146 6.44 -9.01 3.57
N TYR A 147 7.35 -8.70 4.48
CA TYR A 147 8.22 -7.53 4.43
C TYR A 147 9.63 -7.94 4.10
N VAL A 148 10.32 -7.08 3.35
CA VAL A 148 11.77 -7.12 3.22
C VAL A 148 12.31 -5.86 3.89
N VAL A 149 13.05 -6.04 4.97
CA VAL A 149 13.67 -4.97 5.74
C VAL A 149 15.16 -4.97 5.44
N THR A 150 15.67 -3.81 5.03
CA THR A 150 17.08 -3.58 4.71
C THR A 150 17.53 -2.28 5.35
N GLY A 151 18.83 -2.03 5.47
CA GLY A 151 19.34 -0.72 5.88
C GLY A 151 18.88 0.47 5.00
N ALA A 152 18.37 0.21 3.79
CA ALA A 152 17.82 1.23 2.89
C ALA A 152 16.32 1.53 3.13
N GLY A 153 15.62 0.67 3.88
CA GLY A 153 14.20 0.82 4.17
C GLY A 153 13.43 -0.52 4.13
N ILE A 154 12.11 -0.39 4.13
CA ILE A 154 11.17 -1.52 4.22
C ILE A 154 10.24 -1.55 3.00
N SER A 155 10.12 -2.70 2.34
CA SER A 155 9.09 -2.99 1.33
C SER A 155 8.12 -4.05 1.86
N HIS A 156 6.96 -4.18 1.23
CA HIS A 156 6.05 -5.30 1.47
C HIS A 156 5.58 -5.88 0.14
N HIS A 157 5.22 -7.16 0.14
CA HIS A 157 4.82 -7.91 -1.04
C HIS A 157 3.70 -8.90 -0.68
N ASP A 158 2.84 -9.20 -1.65
CA ASP A 158 1.74 -10.15 -1.46
C ASP A 158 2.27 -11.59 -1.32
N GLY A 159 1.62 -12.39 -0.48
CA GLY A 159 1.96 -13.80 -0.25
C GLY A 159 3.12 -14.02 0.74
N PRO A 160 3.37 -15.27 1.13
CA PRO A 160 4.47 -15.62 2.03
C PRO A 160 5.82 -15.43 1.34
N ALA A 161 6.84 -15.10 2.12
CA ALA A 161 8.21 -15.23 1.66
C ALA A 161 8.59 -16.71 1.51
N GLU A 162 9.48 -17.04 0.57
CA GLU A 162 9.98 -18.41 0.38
C GLU A 162 10.82 -18.89 1.58
N ALA A 163 11.59 -17.99 2.18
CA ALA A 163 12.41 -18.25 3.37
C ALA A 163 12.35 -17.05 4.32
N PRO A 164 11.31 -16.96 5.19
CA PRO A 164 11.23 -15.90 6.18
C PRO A 164 12.19 -16.13 7.35
N ASP A 165 12.80 -15.05 7.85
CA ASP A 165 13.53 -15.05 9.12
C ASP A 165 12.58 -15.07 10.32
N LEU A 166 11.36 -14.56 10.13
CA LEU A 166 10.31 -14.49 11.14
C LEU A 166 8.93 -14.67 10.54
N GLU A 167 8.06 -15.39 11.26
CA GLU A 167 6.67 -15.58 10.90
C GLU A 167 5.77 -15.08 12.03
N LEU A 168 4.82 -14.18 11.70
CA LEU A 168 3.90 -13.56 12.65
C LEU A 168 2.47 -13.94 12.28
N HIS A 169 1.69 -14.40 13.26
CA HIS A 169 0.27 -14.70 13.09
C HIS A 169 -0.56 -13.77 13.96
N LEU A 170 -1.45 -13.03 13.31
CA LEU A 170 -2.37 -12.08 13.91
C LEU A 170 -3.79 -12.42 13.43
N ASP A 171 -4.78 -12.08 14.25
CA ASP A 171 -6.12 -11.82 13.73
C ASP A 171 -6.26 -10.32 13.43
N LEU A 172 -7.41 -9.94 12.86
CA LEU A 172 -7.67 -8.55 12.50
C LEU A 172 -7.73 -7.61 13.73
N ALA A 173 -8.16 -8.12 14.89
CA ALA A 173 -8.24 -7.34 16.12
C ALA A 173 -6.83 -7.02 16.63
N ALA A 174 -5.95 -8.03 16.72
CA ALA A 174 -4.56 -7.89 17.09
C ALA A 174 -3.80 -6.97 16.12
N ALA A 175 -4.02 -7.11 14.81
CA ALA A 175 -3.45 -6.20 13.82
C ALA A 175 -3.90 -4.75 14.05
N THR A 176 -5.18 -4.53 14.37
CA THR A 176 -5.72 -3.20 14.69
C THR A 176 -5.08 -2.63 15.96
N GLU A 177 -4.94 -3.41 17.03
CA GLU A 177 -4.28 -2.98 18.27
C GLU A 177 -2.83 -2.54 18.03
N VAL A 178 -2.10 -3.28 17.19
CA VAL A 178 -0.73 -2.91 16.81
C VAL A 178 -0.69 -1.59 16.04
N VAL A 179 -1.58 -1.43 15.05
CA VAL A 179 -1.68 -0.19 14.27
C VAL A 179 -2.06 1.01 15.15
N MET A 180 -2.91 0.81 16.15
CA MET A 180 -3.30 1.84 17.11
C MET A 180 -2.23 2.10 18.19
N GLY A 181 -1.17 1.29 18.25
CA GLY A 181 -0.11 1.39 19.25
C GLY A 181 -0.54 0.91 20.65
N THR A 182 -1.67 0.21 20.78
CA THR A 182 -2.13 -0.36 22.05
C THR A 182 -1.54 -1.74 22.32
N ARG A 183 -0.87 -2.33 21.33
CA ARG A 183 -0.14 -3.61 21.43
C ARG A 183 1.19 -3.54 20.67
N ALA A 184 2.25 -4.07 21.26
CA ALA A 184 3.52 -4.26 20.55
C ALA A 184 3.53 -5.58 19.75
N LEU A 185 4.22 -5.59 18.61
CA LEU A 185 4.62 -6.86 17.99
C LEU A 185 5.73 -7.49 18.82
N ALA A 186 5.62 -8.79 19.07
CA ALA A 186 6.65 -9.57 19.74
C ALA A 186 7.04 -10.72 18.82
N ALA A 187 8.35 -11.01 18.74
CA ALA A 187 8.81 -12.22 18.09
C ALA A 187 8.26 -13.43 18.85
N PRO A 188 7.80 -14.49 18.17
CA PRO A 188 7.50 -15.76 18.82
C PRO A 188 8.72 -16.21 19.65
N VAL A 189 8.47 -16.54 20.91
CA VAL A 189 9.49 -17.13 21.78
C VAL A 189 9.71 -18.55 21.28
N ASN A 190 10.79 -18.78 20.53
CA ASN A 190 11.21 -20.13 20.12
C ASN A 190 11.34 -20.99 21.40
N SER A 191 10.43 -21.96 21.57
CA SER A 191 10.51 -23.01 22.60
C SER A 191 11.16 -24.25 22.01
#